data_AF-A0A1Z4MT74-F1
#
_entry.id   AF-A0A1Z4MT74-F1
#
_cell.length_a   1.000
_cell.length_b   1.000
_cell.length_c   1.000
_cell.angle_alpha   90.00
_cell.angle_beta   90.00
_cell.angle_gamma   90.00
#
_symmetry.space_group_name_H-M   'P 1'
#
loop_
_entity.id
_entity.type
_entity.pdbx_description
1 polymer ?
#
loop_
_entity_poly.entity_id
_entity_poly.type
_entity_poly.pdbx_seq_one_letter_code
_entity_poly.pdbx_strand_id
1 'polypeptide(L)' 'MLSMEDFITAVFCCVDDLLKEVTNGKPMRSRGFQASLSDSEVITMEIVAEFQGIDTDKGIW' A
#
# COMPACT_ATOMS: atom_id res chain seq x y z
N MET A 1 -1.92 -19.42 13.57
CA MET A 1 -1.85 -19.23 12.11
C MET A 1 -2.00 -17.74 11.88
N LEU A 2 -1.16 -17.13 11.04
CA LEU A 2 -1.26 -15.71 10.74
C LEU A 2 -2.58 -15.47 9.97
N SER A 3 -3.40 -14.51 10.38
CA SER A 3 -4.63 -14.17 9.65
C SER A 3 -4.33 -13.28 8.45
N MET A 4 -5.32 -13.11 7.55
CA MET A 4 -5.21 -12.16 6.46
C MET A 4 -5.09 -10.71 6.98
N GLU A 5 -5.79 -10.38 8.06
CA GLU A 5 -5.70 -9.07 8.71
C GLU A 5 -4.30 -8.83 9.29
N ASP A 6 -3.69 -9.84 9.91
CA ASP A 6 -2.32 -9.76 10.40
C ASP A 6 -1.32 -9.57 9.25
N PHE A 7 -1.54 -10.25 8.12
CA PHE A 7 -0.70 -10.10 6.93
C PHE A 7 -0.81 -8.70 6.34
N ILE A 8 -2.03 -8.18 6.15
CA ILE A 8 -2.27 -6.82 5.65
C ILE A 8 -1.60 -5.80 6.58
N THR A 9 -1.76 -5.97 7.89
CA THR A 9 -1.15 -5.08 8.89
C THR A 9 0.37 -5.11 8.80
N ALA A 10 0.97 -6.29 8.69
CA ALA A 10 2.42 -6.43 8.56
C ALA A 10 2.94 -5.77 7.27
N VAL A 11 2.28 -5.99 6.13
CA VAL A 11 2.65 -5.37 4.85
C VAL A 11 2.51 -3.85 4.94
N PHE A 12 1.41 -3.34 5.49
CA PHE A 12 1.22 -1.90 5.66
C PHE A 12 2.33 -1.25 6.48
N CYS A 13 2.67 -1.82 7.65
CA CYS A 13 3.74 -1.29 8.49
C CYS A 13 5.09 -1.28 7.75
N CYS A 14 5.42 -2.38 7.06
CA CYS A 14 6.65 -2.44 6.26
C CYS A 14 6.68 -1.39 5.15
N VAL A 15 5.59 -1.26 4.41
CA VAL A 15 5.47 -0.29 3.30
C VAL A 15 5.58 1.13 3.83
N ASP A 16 4.83 1.48 4.88
CA ASP A 16 4.79 2.84 5.42
C ASP A 16 6.15 3.28 5.98
N ASP A 17 6.87 2.40 6.67
CA ASP A 17 8.22 2.69 7.16
C ASP A 17 9.23 2.84 6.02
N LEU A 18 9.24 1.92 5.06
CA LEU A 18 10.13 1.98 3.89
C LEU A 18 9.85 3.20 3.03
N LEU A 19 8.58 3.55 2.84
CA LEU A 19 8.20 4.69 2.02
C LEU A 19 8.70 5.99 2.65
N LYS A 20 8.61 6.15 3.96
CA LYS A 20 9.19 7.30 4.68
C LYS A 20 10.70 7.33 4.55
N GLU A 21 11.37 6.18 4.65
CA GLU A 21 12.84 6.10 4.50
C GLU A 21 13.29 6.54 3.10
N VAL A 22 12.71 5.92 2.06
CA VAL A 22 13.11 6.16 0.66
C VAL A 22 12.78 7.59 0.21
N THR A 23 11.66 8.15 0.69
CA THR A 23 11.24 9.51 0.32
C THR A 23 11.81 10.58 1.24
N ASN A 24 12.55 10.21 2.30
CA ASN A 24 12.94 11.10 3.40
C ASN A 24 11.72 11.85 3.98
N GLY A 25 10.60 11.16 4.13
CA GLY A 25 9.33 11.69 4.62
C GLY A 25 8.65 12.71 3.71
N LYS A 26 9.11 12.87 2.47
CA LYS A 26 8.50 13.79 1.50
C LYS A 26 7.39 13.07 0.74
N PRO A 27 6.27 13.75 0.42
CA PRO A 27 5.23 13.14 -0.39
C PRO A 27 5.78 12.76 -1.78
N MET A 28 5.48 11.56 -2.27
CA MET A 28 5.90 11.14 -3.61
C MET A 28 5.21 11.97 -4.68
N ARG A 29 3.93 12.31 -4.45
CA ARG A 29 3.10 13.10 -5.36
C ARG A 29 3.11 14.56 -4.92
N SER A 30 3.63 15.43 -5.77
CA SER A 30 3.64 16.89 -5.55
C SER A 30 2.56 17.65 -6.32
N ARG A 31 1.75 16.96 -7.13
CA ARG A 31 0.71 17.54 -8.00
C ARG A 31 -0.41 16.54 -8.31
N GLY A 32 -1.53 17.06 -8.82
CA GLY A 32 -2.72 16.30 -9.18
C GLY A 32 -3.80 16.33 -8.10
N PHE A 33 -4.92 15.65 -8.34
CA PHE A 33 -5.96 15.49 -7.33
C PHE A 33 -5.43 14.65 -6.16
N GLN A 34 -5.85 15.04 -4.96
CA GLN A 34 -5.59 14.27 -3.75
C GLN A 34 -6.29 12.91 -3.88
N ALA A 35 -5.53 11.83 -3.74
CA ALA A 35 -6.10 10.48 -3.73
C ALA A 35 -6.91 10.27 -2.44
N SER A 36 -7.93 9.41 -2.52
CA SER A 36 -8.74 9.02 -1.35
C SER A 36 -7.96 8.16 -0.36
N LEU A 37 -6.85 7.57 -0.80
CA LEU A 37 -5.94 6.73 -0.03
C LEU A 37 -4.55 7.35 -0.06
N SER A 38 -3.79 7.13 1.00
CA SER A 38 -2.36 7.44 1.06
C SER A 38 -1.55 6.54 0.12
N ASP A 39 -0.34 7.00 -0.24
CA ASP A 39 0.59 6.22 -1.06
C ASP A 39 0.90 4.85 -0.38
N SER A 40 1.02 4.82 0.95
CA SER A 40 1.25 3.60 1.73
C SER A 40 0.09 2.60 1.62
N GLU A 41 -1.16 3.09 1.73
CA GLU A 41 -2.37 2.26 1.59
C GLU A 41 -2.49 1.67 0.19
N VAL A 42 -2.28 2.48 -0.86
CA VAL A 42 -2.34 2.02 -2.25
C VAL A 42 -1.30 0.93 -2.50
N ILE A 43 -0.05 1.15 -2.13
CA ILE A 43 1.02 0.16 -2.33
C ILE A 43 0.73 -1.14 -1.55
N THR A 44 0.18 -1.01 -0.34
CA THR A 44 -0.23 -2.18 0.46
C THR A 44 -1.31 -2.99 -0.26
N MET A 45 -2.32 -2.32 -0.80
CA MET A 45 -3.40 -2.97 -1.56
C MET A 45 -2.87 -3.72 -2.77
N GLU A 46 -1.96 -3.11 -3.55
CA GLU A 46 -1.34 -3.75 -4.72
C GLU A 46 -0.55 -5.02 -4.34
N ILE A 47 0.27 -4.96 -3.29
CA ILE A 47 1.07 -6.11 -2.83
C ILE A 47 0.16 -7.25 -2.33
N VAL A 48 -0.86 -6.89 -1.54
CA VAL A 48 -1.81 -7.85 -0.98
C VAL A 48 -2.69 -8.48 -2.06
N ALA A 49 -3.06 -7.72 -3.09
CA ALA A 49 -3.82 -8.21 -4.23
C ALA A 49 -3.00 -9.19 -5.08
N GLU A 50 -1.76 -8.83 -5.42
CA GLU A 50 -0.84 -9.70 -6.15
C GLU A 50 -0.62 -11.01 -5.39
N PHE A 51 -0.43 -10.95 -4.07
CA PHE A 51 -0.31 -12.14 -3.22
C PHE A 51 -1.55 -13.05 -3.29
N GLN A 52 -2.73 -12.48 -3.51
CA GLN A 52 -3.99 -13.21 -3.69
C GLN A 52 -4.28 -13.61 -5.15
N GLY A 53 -3.42 -13.25 -6.10
CA GLY A 53 -3.62 -13.48 -7.53
C GLY A 53 -4.73 -12.61 -8.15
N ILE A 54 -4.92 -11.39 -7.63
CA ILE A 54 -5.86 -10.41 -8.17
C ILE A 54 -5.08 -9.39 -8.99
N ASP A 55 -5.12 -9.55 -10.32
CA ASP A 55 -4.29 -8.76 -11.24
C ASP A 55 -5.01 -7.54 -11.84
N THR A 56 -6.19 -7.19 -11.32
CA THR A 56 -7.03 -6.12 -11.91
C THR A 56 -7.37 -5.06 -10.89
N ASP A 57 -7.17 -3.79 -11.22
CA ASP A 57 -7.49 -2.64 -10.37
C ASP A 57 -8.93 -2.68 -9.82
N LYS A 58 -9.88 -3.18 -10.62
CA LYS A 58 -11.30 -3.33 -10.22
C LYS A 58 -11.55 -4.45 -9.20
N GLY A 59 -10.66 -5.44 -9.14
CA GLY A 59 -10.74 -6.53 -8.17
C GLY A 59 -10.11 -6.16 -6.83
N ILE A 60 -9.27 -5.14 -6.81
CA ILE A 60 -8.60 -4.60 -5.61
C ILE A 60 -9.48 -3.54 -4.92
N TRP A 61 -10.41 -2.91 -5.66
CA TRP A 61 -11.26 -1.81 -5.21
C TRP A 61 -12.68 -2.23 -4.84
#